data_AF-A0A2E9NMQ2-F1
#
_entry.id   AF-A0A2E9NMQ2-F1
#
_cell.length_a   1.000
_cell.length_b   1.000
_cell.length_c   1.000
_cell.angle_alpha   90.00
_cell.angle_beta   90.00
_cell.angle_gamma   90.00
#
_symmetry.space_group_name_H-M   'P 1'
#
loop_
_entity.id
_entity.type
_entity.pdbx_description
1 polymer ?
#
loop_
_entity_poly.entity_id
_entity_poly.type
_entity_poly.pdbx_seq_one_letter_code
_entity_poly.pdbx_strand_id
1 'polypeptide(L)'
;MPDPTISRRELFRRGRLLGGLLALPSLSPRAWAGPAWEQAERGAVGALEPGTEVYQSIGVRPLINARGTFTILSGSLMLPEVRAAIDAASRHYVHLDELNDAIGARLAELTGAGWGMVTSGCAAALTHATAACVAGGNPDLHIRIPNLADFPKDEVIIPSHSRNVYDAAVRAVGVRVIEVATPDELEAALGPRTAMIYLFAGPSADASDLSLEAIAPVARARQVPILVDAAAEILTVPNVHLERGASLVGYSGGKCLRGPQAAGLLLGREDLVRAAWVHSAPHHGYARSMKVGKEEAIGMLMAVEMWMRRDHDAEWAEWTRWLDEIADRVNAIDGVRTTVDQPRGLSNRTPSLRVLWDRDRLGVSGARVADALFEAEPRIALSARRDPATRQPRSVSDDVDETGVSITPYMLSPGDATIVADRLHAHLTNPVREAPVSPAAPAADLTGEWTAEIEFAAGRSTHALYLHQQGGAITGSHQGDFVTRDLRGSLEGTALRLRSARGEEYGDALTFTFSGTVMEDRISGSLDMGEYLGATWTATRKRA
;
A
#
# COMPACT_ATOMS: atom_id res chain seq x y z
N MET A 1 36.65 -19.68 53.50
CA MET A 1 36.88 -20.15 52.13
C MET A 1 35.67 -20.97 51.72
N PRO A 2 35.02 -20.72 50.57
CA PRO A 2 35.11 -19.56 49.65
C PRO A 2 34.59 -18.26 50.35
N ASP A 3 33.88 -17.33 49.72
CA ASP A 3 34.32 -16.33 48.71
C ASP A 3 33.27 -15.17 48.62
N PRO A 4 33.63 -13.88 48.41
CA PRO A 4 32.68 -12.77 48.29
C PRO A 4 32.41 -12.35 46.84
N THR A 5 31.12 -12.26 46.49
CA THR A 5 30.62 -11.92 45.16
C THR A 5 31.02 -10.53 44.64
N ILE A 6 31.66 -10.47 43.48
CA ILE A 6 31.87 -9.23 42.72
C ILE A 6 30.52 -8.72 42.19
N SER A 7 30.21 -7.44 42.43
CA SER A 7 28.95 -6.85 41.97
C SER A 7 29.02 -6.44 40.48
N ARG A 8 27.89 -6.50 39.78
CA ARG A 8 27.76 -6.13 38.34
C ARG A 8 28.18 -4.68 38.01
N ARG A 9 28.43 -3.82 39.00
CA ARG A 9 28.82 -2.42 38.82
C ARG A 9 30.34 -2.21 38.64
N GLU A 10 31.18 -3.21 38.97
CA GLU A 10 32.64 -3.12 38.76
C GLU A 10 33.10 -3.57 37.37
N LEU A 11 32.33 -4.44 36.70
CA LEU A 11 32.69 -4.94 35.35
C LEU A 11 32.81 -3.82 34.30
N PHE A 12 32.12 -2.70 34.48
CA PHE A 12 32.06 -1.59 33.51
C PHE A 12 33.14 -0.51 33.67
N ARG A 13 34.10 -0.66 34.60
CA ARG A 13 35.14 0.38 34.86
C ARG A 13 36.58 0.02 34.49
N ARG A 14 36.86 -1.19 33.99
CA ARG A 14 38.24 -1.66 33.68
C ARG A 14 38.53 -1.97 32.20
N GLY A 15 37.72 -1.46 31.27
CA GLY A 15 37.87 -1.66 29.82
C GLY A 15 38.41 -0.45 29.05
N ARG A 16 39.48 0.22 29.52
CA ARG A 16 40.16 1.28 28.74
C ARG A 16 41.68 1.14 28.84
N LEU A 17 42.34 1.29 27.67
CA LEU A 17 43.78 1.37 27.39
C LEU A 17 44.59 0.06 27.43
N LEU A 18 44.98 -0.45 26.25
CA LEU A 18 46.39 -0.51 25.78
C LEU A 18 46.56 -1.18 24.40
N GLY A 19 47.29 -0.50 23.49
CA GLY A 19 47.92 -1.06 22.27
C GLY A 19 46.98 -1.46 21.11
N GLY A 20 47.33 -1.30 19.83
CA GLY A 20 48.52 -0.72 19.20
C GLY A 20 48.33 -0.70 17.67
N LEU A 21 49.13 0.07 16.92
CA LEU A 21 48.93 0.24 15.47
C LEU A 21 49.13 -1.06 14.67
N LEU A 22 48.16 -1.38 13.81
CA LEU A 22 48.41 -1.97 12.48
C LEU A 22 47.44 -1.33 11.48
N ALA A 23 47.97 -0.48 10.61
CA ALA A 23 47.21 0.09 9.50
C ALA A 23 47.21 -0.88 8.33
N LEU A 24 46.02 -1.37 7.96
CA LEU A 24 45.76 -2.04 6.69
C LEU A 24 44.68 -1.23 5.97
N PRO A 25 44.82 -0.96 4.66
CA PRO A 25 43.78 -0.26 3.91
C PRO A 25 42.58 -1.18 3.77
N SER A 26 41.55 -0.97 4.59
CA SER A 26 40.25 -1.60 4.38
C SER A 26 39.65 -1.08 3.08
N LEU A 27 39.79 -1.86 2.01
CA LEU A 27 38.95 -1.75 0.83
C LEU A 27 37.51 -1.86 1.31
N SER A 28 36.80 -0.73 1.36
CA SER A 28 35.41 -0.68 1.77
C SER A 28 34.57 -1.44 0.75
N PRO A 29 33.95 -2.58 1.09
CA PRO A 29 32.87 -3.07 0.26
C PRO A 29 31.79 -1.99 0.32
N ARG A 30 31.33 -1.51 -0.84
CA ARG A 30 30.12 -0.68 -0.92
C ARG A 30 28.97 -1.54 -0.41
N ALA A 31 28.69 -1.42 0.89
CA ALA A 31 27.59 -2.09 1.54
C ALA A 31 26.32 -1.68 0.79
N TRP A 32 25.59 -2.67 0.27
CA TRP A 32 24.25 -2.46 -0.25
C TRP A 32 23.44 -1.88 0.92
N ALA A 33 22.88 -0.70 0.71
CA ALA A 33 22.23 0.04 1.79
C ALA A 33 21.12 -0.83 2.39
N GLY A 34 21.16 -1.00 3.72
CA GLY A 34 19.99 -1.46 4.47
C GLY A 34 18.81 -0.51 4.21
N PRO A 35 17.57 -0.93 4.53
CA PRO A 35 16.39 -0.10 4.31
C PRO A 35 16.60 1.28 4.96
N ALA A 36 16.21 2.35 4.25
CA ALA A 36 16.66 3.73 4.52
C ALA A 36 16.37 4.30 5.93
N TRP A 37 15.64 3.57 6.78
CA TRP A 37 15.49 3.89 8.21
C TRP A 37 16.72 3.50 9.06
N GLU A 38 17.54 2.53 8.64
CA GLU A 38 18.79 2.17 9.34
C GLU A 38 19.89 3.21 9.14
N GLN A 39 19.87 3.93 8.01
CA GLN A 39 20.88 4.94 7.65
C GLN A 39 20.48 6.37 8.01
N ALA A 40 19.26 6.59 8.50
CA ALA A 40 18.87 7.88 9.04
C ALA A 40 19.68 8.15 10.33
N GLU A 41 20.47 9.24 10.34
CA GLU A 41 21.00 9.78 11.59
C GLU A 41 19.81 10.04 12.53
N ARG A 42 19.75 9.30 13.64
CA ARG A 42 18.70 9.50 14.63
C ARG A 42 18.88 10.87 15.24
N GLY A 43 18.02 11.81 14.85
CA GLY A 43 17.88 13.09 15.52
C GLY A 43 17.72 12.88 17.03
N ALA A 44 18.19 13.84 17.82
CA ALA A 44 18.11 13.75 19.27
C ALA A 44 16.63 13.60 19.69
N VAL A 45 16.29 12.43 20.24
CA VAL A 45 14.91 12.13 20.66
C VAL A 45 14.57 12.97 21.89
N GLY A 46 13.75 14.00 21.69
CA GLY A 46 13.26 14.90 22.73
C GLY A 46 11.97 14.40 23.37
N ALA A 47 11.35 15.28 24.17
CA ALA A 47 9.95 15.13 24.54
C ALA A 47 9.06 15.51 23.35
N LEU A 48 7.85 14.95 23.27
CA LEU A 48 6.88 15.33 22.25
C LEU A 48 6.44 16.79 22.45
N GLU A 49 6.76 17.66 21.50
CA GLU A 49 6.36 19.08 21.53
C GLU A 49 5.13 19.32 20.62
N PRO A 50 3.97 19.73 21.18
CA PRO A 50 2.82 20.09 20.36
C PRO A 50 3.08 21.37 19.54
N GLY A 51 3.14 21.27 18.22
CA GLY A 51 3.41 22.40 17.34
C GLY A 51 3.79 21.99 15.92
N THR A 52 4.44 22.90 15.18
CA THR A 52 4.93 22.64 13.80
C THR A 52 6.06 21.59 13.78
N GLU A 53 6.80 21.48 14.87
CA GLU A 53 7.95 20.56 15.02
C GLU A 53 7.56 19.22 15.67
N VAL A 54 6.27 18.85 15.68
CA VAL A 54 5.78 17.65 16.40
C VAL A 54 6.51 16.36 15.99
N TYR A 55 6.83 16.18 14.70
CA TYR A 55 7.59 15.02 14.23
C TYR A 55 9.08 15.16 14.52
N GLN A 56 9.63 16.37 14.31
CA GLN A 56 11.04 16.70 14.51
C GLN A 56 11.46 16.52 15.97
N SER A 57 10.58 16.83 16.92
CA SER A 57 10.79 16.65 18.38
C SER A 57 11.10 15.21 18.79
N ILE A 58 10.64 14.23 18.00
CA ILE A 58 10.90 12.79 18.19
C ILE A 58 11.85 12.21 17.12
N GLY A 59 12.57 13.07 16.38
CA GLY A 59 13.57 12.67 15.38
C GLY A 59 12.99 12.22 14.03
N VAL A 60 11.71 12.46 13.75
CA VAL A 60 11.07 12.14 12.46
C VAL A 60 11.10 13.36 11.54
N ARG A 61 11.65 13.20 10.34
CA ARG A 61 11.69 14.25 9.32
C ARG A 61 10.38 14.29 8.51
N PRO A 62 9.69 15.45 8.43
CA PRO A 62 8.59 15.64 7.47
C PRO A 62 9.03 15.45 6.01
N LEU A 63 8.05 15.40 5.10
CA LEU A 63 8.30 15.28 3.66
C LEU A 63 7.23 16.00 2.84
N ILE A 64 7.64 16.50 1.67
CA ILE A 64 6.73 16.91 0.60
C ILE A 64 6.26 15.65 -0.13
N ASN A 65 4.96 15.37 -0.06
CA ASN A 65 4.38 14.21 -0.72
C ASN A 65 3.97 14.60 -2.16
N ALA A 66 4.84 14.30 -3.11
CA ALA A 66 4.56 14.43 -4.54
C ALA A 66 4.22 13.07 -5.18
N ARG A 67 3.95 12.04 -4.37
CA ARG A 67 3.76 10.65 -4.80
C ARG A 67 2.29 10.22 -4.84
N GLY A 68 1.46 10.76 -3.94
CA GLY A 68 0.03 10.43 -3.81
C GLY A 68 -0.33 9.80 -2.47
N THR A 69 -1.55 9.28 -2.36
CA THR A 69 -2.17 8.81 -1.09
C THR A 69 -1.67 7.43 -0.64
N PHE A 70 -0.35 7.21 -0.61
CA PHE A 70 0.24 5.96 -0.14
C PHE A 70 0.19 5.89 1.39
N THR A 71 -0.26 4.77 1.96
CA THR A 71 -0.40 4.58 3.42
C THR A 71 0.91 4.78 4.18
N ILE A 72 2.03 4.32 3.61
CA ILE A 72 3.38 4.51 4.18
C ILE A 72 3.83 5.99 4.20
N LEU A 73 3.13 6.87 3.45
CA LEU A 73 3.31 8.32 3.42
C LEU A 73 2.11 9.06 4.06
N SER A 74 1.44 8.41 5.02
CA SER A 74 0.29 8.89 5.81
C SER A 74 -0.98 9.28 5.04
N GLY A 75 -1.09 9.00 3.74
CA GLY A 75 -2.28 9.32 2.95
C GLY A 75 -2.41 10.82 2.68
N SER A 76 -3.61 11.39 2.84
CA SER A 76 -3.87 12.80 2.59
C SER A 76 -3.92 13.67 3.85
N LEU A 77 -3.48 14.92 3.70
CA LEU A 77 -3.62 15.93 4.74
C LEU A 77 -5.09 16.35 4.86
N MET A 78 -5.64 16.15 6.06
CA MET A 78 -7.00 16.54 6.43
C MET A 78 -7.31 18.00 6.07
N LEU A 79 -8.58 18.30 5.81
CA LEU A 79 -9.04 19.69 5.65
C LEU A 79 -8.96 20.46 6.99
N PRO A 80 -8.82 21.81 6.97
CA PRO A 80 -8.87 22.63 8.19
C PRO A 80 -10.14 22.39 9.02
N GLU A 81 -11.29 22.27 8.36
CA GLU A 81 -12.61 22.04 8.97
C GLU A 81 -12.68 20.67 9.63
N VAL A 82 -12.09 19.65 8.99
CA VAL A 82 -11.98 18.28 9.54
C VAL A 82 -11.14 18.28 10.82
N ARG A 83 -10.00 18.99 10.84
CA ARG A 83 -9.18 19.15 12.06
C ARG A 83 -9.93 19.90 13.17
N ALA A 84 -10.67 20.95 12.83
CA ALA A 84 -11.47 21.70 13.80
C ALA A 84 -12.62 20.86 14.38
N ALA A 85 -13.27 20.04 13.54
CA ALA A 85 -14.32 19.12 13.97
C ALA A 85 -13.77 18.02 14.90
N ILE A 86 -12.57 17.49 14.63
CA ILE A 86 -11.85 16.54 15.49
C ILE A 86 -11.51 17.16 16.85
N ASP A 87 -10.94 18.36 16.88
CA ASP A 87 -10.60 19.06 18.14
C ASP A 87 -11.87 19.32 18.97
N ALA A 88 -12.94 19.82 18.35
CA ALA A 88 -14.22 20.03 19.02
C ALA A 88 -14.81 18.71 19.58
N ALA A 89 -14.84 17.64 18.76
CA ALA A 89 -15.34 16.33 19.18
C ALA A 89 -14.55 15.74 20.35
N SER A 90 -13.23 15.97 20.42
CA SER A 90 -12.37 15.46 21.49
C SER A 90 -12.75 15.96 22.89
N ARG A 91 -13.42 17.12 22.98
CA ARG A 91 -13.73 17.84 24.23
C ARG A 91 -15.02 17.42 24.93
N HIS A 92 -15.81 16.52 24.33
CA HIS A 92 -17.13 16.10 24.84
C HIS A 92 -17.29 14.58 24.90
N TYR A 93 -18.11 14.09 25.83
CA TYR A 93 -18.60 12.71 25.84
C TYR A 93 -20.00 12.62 25.20
N VAL A 94 -20.27 11.54 24.46
CA VAL A 94 -21.56 11.27 23.80
C VAL A 94 -21.84 9.76 23.83
N HIS A 95 -23.10 9.36 23.69
CA HIS A 95 -23.46 7.96 23.48
C HIS A 95 -23.12 7.55 22.03
N LEU A 96 -22.45 6.42 21.83
CA LEU A 96 -21.94 6.07 20.49
C LEU A 96 -23.05 5.61 19.54
N ASP A 97 -24.12 4.99 20.05
CA ASP A 97 -25.26 4.61 19.21
C ASP A 97 -26.08 5.83 18.75
N GLU A 98 -26.26 6.83 19.62
CA GLU A 98 -26.90 8.11 19.26
C GLU A 98 -26.06 8.86 18.21
N LEU A 99 -24.74 8.88 18.41
CA LEU A 99 -23.78 9.46 17.46
C LEU A 99 -23.84 8.75 16.10
N ASN A 100 -23.80 7.42 16.07
CA ASN A 100 -23.80 6.68 14.80
C ASN A 100 -25.15 6.75 14.08
N ASP A 101 -26.27 6.77 14.80
CA ASP A 101 -27.59 6.98 14.18
C ASP A 101 -27.70 8.37 13.53
N ALA A 102 -27.27 9.42 14.24
CA ALA A 102 -27.22 10.79 13.70
C ALA A 102 -26.25 10.94 12.52
N ILE A 103 -25.06 10.32 12.58
CA ILE A 103 -24.11 10.25 11.46
C ILE A 103 -24.75 9.55 10.26
N GLY A 104 -25.40 8.40 10.48
CA GLY A 104 -25.98 7.60 9.41
C GLY A 104 -27.12 8.30 8.69
N ALA A 105 -28.00 8.97 9.43
CA ALA A 105 -29.05 9.82 8.87
C ALA A 105 -28.46 10.96 8.02
N ARG A 106 -27.42 11.64 8.54
CA ARG A 106 -26.80 12.76 7.82
C ARG A 106 -26.02 12.32 6.58
N LEU A 107 -25.35 11.17 6.62
CA LEU A 107 -24.70 10.57 5.45
C LEU A 107 -25.73 10.16 4.38
N ALA A 108 -26.89 9.63 4.77
CA ALA A 108 -27.99 9.35 3.85
C ALA A 108 -28.45 10.62 3.11
N GLU A 109 -28.73 11.69 3.86
CA GLU A 109 -29.14 12.99 3.33
C GLU A 109 -28.10 13.59 2.36
N LEU A 110 -26.81 13.55 2.74
CA LEU A 110 -25.72 14.13 1.94
C LEU A 110 -25.38 13.35 0.66
N THR A 111 -25.63 12.02 0.62
CA THR A 111 -25.15 11.15 -0.46
C THR A 111 -26.25 10.54 -1.32
N GLY A 112 -27.51 10.60 -0.88
CA GLY A 112 -28.63 9.88 -1.50
C GLY A 112 -28.63 8.37 -1.24
N ALA A 113 -27.72 7.86 -0.40
CA ALA A 113 -27.76 6.48 0.07
C ALA A 113 -28.95 6.25 1.02
N GLY A 114 -29.38 5.00 1.19
CA GLY A 114 -30.44 4.66 2.15
C GLY A 114 -29.99 4.87 3.60
N TRP A 115 -28.72 4.60 3.90
CA TRP A 115 -28.07 4.89 5.18
C TRP A 115 -26.55 4.97 5.01
N GLY A 116 -25.87 5.49 6.03
CA GLY A 116 -24.40 5.53 6.11
C GLY A 116 -23.85 5.12 7.48
N MET A 117 -22.54 4.85 7.51
CA MET A 117 -21.78 4.54 8.72
C MET A 117 -20.32 4.97 8.52
N VAL A 118 -19.69 5.50 9.56
CA VAL A 118 -18.24 5.73 9.58
C VAL A 118 -17.53 4.53 10.22
N THR A 119 -16.39 4.14 9.67
CA THR A 119 -15.66 2.92 10.02
C THR A 119 -14.17 3.21 10.24
N SER A 120 -13.44 2.27 10.86
CA SER A 120 -11.99 2.35 11.06
C SER A 120 -11.23 1.98 9.77
N GLY A 121 -11.34 2.84 8.76
CA GLY A 121 -10.83 2.62 7.40
C GLY A 121 -11.79 1.80 6.52
N CYS A 122 -11.60 1.86 5.19
CA CYS A 122 -12.46 1.10 4.26
C CYS A 122 -12.41 -0.41 4.53
N ALA A 123 -11.25 -0.96 4.91
CA ALA A 123 -11.14 -2.37 5.29
C ALA A 123 -12.14 -2.76 6.39
N ALA A 124 -12.33 -1.92 7.41
CA ALA A 124 -13.36 -2.15 8.43
C ALA A 124 -14.78 -2.07 7.85
N ALA A 125 -15.06 -1.14 6.91
CA ALA A 125 -16.33 -1.13 6.18
C ALA A 125 -16.59 -2.45 5.44
N LEU A 126 -15.59 -3.00 4.75
CA LEU A 126 -15.71 -4.29 4.05
C LEU A 126 -15.99 -5.44 5.03
N THR A 127 -15.26 -5.49 6.16
CA THR A 127 -15.45 -6.53 7.18
C THR A 127 -16.83 -6.42 7.87
N HIS A 128 -17.27 -5.22 8.25
CA HIS A 128 -18.58 -5.00 8.86
C HIS A 128 -19.73 -5.33 7.89
N ALA A 129 -19.60 -4.94 6.61
CA ALA A 129 -20.53 -5.29 5.54
C ALA A 129 -20.60 -6.81 5.31
N THR A 130 -19.45 -7.48 5.25
CA THR A 130 -19.37 -8.94 5.11
C THR A 130 -20.05 -9.63 6.28
N ALA A 131 -19.77 -9.20 7.52
CA ALA A 131 -20.42 -9.73 8.71
C ALA A 131 -21.95 -9.54 8.65
N ALA A 132 -22.43 -8.36 8.25
CA ALA A 132 -23.87 -8.09 8.11
C ALA A 132 -24.56 -9.00 7.07
N CYS A 133 -23.91 -9.27 5.94
CA CYS A 133 -24.41 -10.19 4.92
C CYS A 133 -24.40 -11.67 5.37
N VAL A 134 -23.51 -12.04 6.30
CA VAL A 134 -23.37 -13.38 6.87
C VAL A 134 -24.33 -13.63 8.04
N ALA A 135 -24.45 -12.67 8.97
CA ALA A 135 -25.10 -12.84 10.27
C ALA A 135 -26.32 -11.93 10.51
N GLY A 136 -26.62 -10.99 9.60
CA GLY A 136 -27.67 -9.99 9.80
C GLY A 136 -27.39 -9.10 11.02
N GLY A 137 -28.42 -8.68 11.75
CA GLY A 137 -28.26 -7.95 13.02
C GLY A 137 -28.10 -8.85 14.25
N ASN A 138 -27.70 -10.13 14.10
CA ASN A 138 -27.78 -11.10 15.20
C ASN A 138 -26.50 -11.13 16.08
N PRO A 139 -26.58 -10.75 17.38
CA PRO A 139 -25.42 -10.78 18.28
C PRO A 139 -24.92 -12.21 18.62
N ASP A 140 -25.78 -13.22 18.64
CA ASP A 140 -25.39 -14.61 18.93
C ASP A 140 -24.47 -15.16 17.82
N LEU A 141 -24.73 -14.75 16.57
CA LEU A 141 -23.86 -15.04 15.43
C LEU A 141 -22.62 -14.13 15.44
N HIS A 142 -22.75 -12.85 15.82
CA HIS A 142 -21.61 -11.92 15.88
C HIS A 142 -20.44 -12.45 16.71
N ILE A 143 -20.72 -13.00 17.90
CA ILE A 143 -19.68 -13.50 18.81
C ILE A 143 -19.02 -14.81 18.35
N ARG A 144 -19.55 -15.47 17.31
CA ARG A 144 -19.02 -16.71 16.73
C ARG A 144 -18.04 -16.45 15.58
N ILE A 145 -18.14 -15.30 14.91
CA ILE A 145 -17.20 -14.86 13.87
C ILE A 145 -15.77 -14.88 14.45
N PRO A 146 -14.75 -15.42 13.75
CA PRO A 146 -14.76 -15.85 12.35
C PRO A 146 -15.05 -17.35 12.15
N ASN A 147 -15.49 -18.08 13.18
CA ASN A 147 -15.89 -19.48 13.02
C ASN A 147 -17.35 -19.56 12.54
N LEU A 148 -17.52 -19.61 11.22
CA LEU A 148 -18.82 -19.70 10.54
C LEU A 148 -19.39 -21.12 10.47
N ALA A 149 -18.86 -22.08 11.24
CA ALA A 149 -19.45 -23.41 11.34
C ALA A 149 -20.93 -23.31 11.77
N ASP A 150 -21.79 -24.07 11.08
CA ASP A 150 -23.25 -24.12 11.22
C ASP A 150 -24.00 -22.83 10.83
N PHE A 151 -23.33 -21.84 10.22
CA PHE A 151 -24.02 -20.67 9.66
C PHE A 151 -24.75 -21.06 8.36
N PRO A 152 -25.93 -20.45 8.09
CA PRO A 152 -26.67 -20.71 6.85
C PRO A 152 -25.96 -20.12 5.62
N LYS A 153 -25.11 -19.11 5.82
CA LYS A 153 -24.36 -18.38 4.78
C LYS A 153 -22.93 -18.14 5.23
N ASP A 154 -21.98 -18.55 4.41
CA ASP A 154 -20.54 -18.50 4.67
C ASP A 154 -19.73 -18.34 3.36
N GLU A 155 -20.38 -18.11 2.21
CA GLU A 155 -19.73 -17.97 0.91
C GLU A 155 -19.81 -16.54 0.38
N VAL A 156 -18.70 -16.03 -0.14
CA VAL A 156 -18.65 -14.76 -0.88
C VAL A 156 -18.14 -15.03 -2.28
N ILE A 157 -18.94 -14.62 -3.28
CA ILE A 157 -18.54 -14.72 -4.68
C ILE A 157 -17.68 -13.51 -5.03
N ILE A 158 -16.54 -13.73 -5.68
CA ILE A 158 -15.65 -12.65 -6.15
C ILE A 158 -15.25 -12.95 -7.61
N PRO A 159 -15.58 -12.06 -8.57
CA PRO A 159 -15.04 -12.18 -9.92
C PRO A 159 -13.51 -12.13 -9.93
N SER A 160 -12.83 -12.89 -10.81
CA SER A 160 -11.35 -12.92 -10.86
C SER A 160 -10.72 -11.53 -11.03
N HIS A 161 -11.36 -10.62 -11.79
CA HIS A 161 -10.89 -9.25 -11.96
C HIS A 161 -10.98 -8.39 -10.68
N SER A 162 -11.75 -8.84 -9.68
CA SER A 162 -11.98 -8.18 -8.39
C SER A 162 -11.11 -8.74 -7.26
N ARG A 163 -10.38 -9.85 -7.47
CA ARG A 163 -9.40 -10.36 -6.50
C ARG A 163 -8.29 -9.34 -6.29
N ASN A 164 -8.03 -8.97 -5.04
CA ASN A 164 -7.01 -8.00 -4.65
C ASN A 164 -6.67 -8.15 -3.15
N VAL A 165 -5.58 -7.54 -2.68
CA VAL A 165 -5.11 -7.65 -1.28
C VAL A 165 -6.11 -7.19 -0.22
N TYR A 166 -7.04 -6.30 -0.54
CA TYR A 166 -8.08 -5.84 0.40
C TYR A 166 -9.24 -6.85 0.55
N ASP A 167 -9.33 -7.87 -0.32
CA ASP A 167 -10.25 -9.00 -0.12
C ASP A 167 -9.92 -9.80 1.17
N ALA A 168 -8.72 -9.61 1.73
CA ALA A 168 -8.36 -10.08 3.06
C ALA A 168 -9.34 -9.60 4.14
N ALA A 169 -9.90 -8.37 4.04
CA ALA A 169 -10.89 -7.84 4.97
C ALA A 169 -12.21 -8.62 4.92
N VAL A 170 -12.61 -9.08 3.72
CA VAL A 170 -13.76 -9.96 3.51
C VAL A 170 -13.45 -11.35 4.08
N ARG A 171 -12.33 -11.95 3.67
CA ARG A 171 -11.87 -13.28 4.14
C ARG A 171 -11.72 -13.37 5.66
N ALA A 172 -11.34 -12.28 6.33
CA ALA A 172 -11.11 -12.25 7.77
C ALA A 172 -12.36 -12.58 8.61
N VAL A 173 -13.58 -12.44 8.04
CA VAL A 173 -14.86 -12.89 8.64
C VAL A 173 -14.97 -14.42 8.70
N GLY A 174 -14.10 -15.16 8.01
CA GLY A 174 -14.10 -16.62 7.94
C GLY A 174 -14.91 -17.19 6.75
N VAL A 175 -15.31 -16.32 5.81
CA VAL A 175 -16.05 -16.73 4.61
C VAL A 175 -15.15 -17.49 3.62
N ARG A 176 -15.76 -18.43 2.90
CA ARG A 176 -15.16 -19.11 1.75
C ARG A 176 -15.33 -18.25 0.52
N VAL A 177 -14.22 -17.86 -0.12
CA VAL A 177 -14.24 -17.19 -1.42
C VAL A 177 -14.57 -18.21 -2.50
N ILE A 178 -15.59 -17.89 -3.30
CA ILE A 178 -15.94 -18.59 -4.54
C ILE A 178 -15.53 -17.68 -5.69
N GLU A 179 -14.42 -17.99 -6.34
CA GLU A 179 -13.93 -17.20 -7.47
C GLU A 179 -14.63 -17.61 -8.77
N VAL A 180 -15.01 -16.62 -9.60
CA VAL A 180 -15.68 -16.82 -10.89
C VAL A 180 -15.07 -15.93 -11.97
N ALA A 181 -14.94 -16.44 -13.20
CA ALA A 181 -14.39 -15.73 -14.35
C ALA A 181 -15.44 -15.41 -15.42
N THR A 182 -16.58 -16.10 -15.43
CA THR A 182 -17.63 -15.97 -16.47
C THR A 182 -19.04 -15.77 -15.90
N PRO A 183 -20.01 -15.25 -16.69
CA PRO A 183 -21.42 -15.16 -16.29
C PRO A 183 -22.05 -16.51 -15.93
N ASP A 184 -21.71 -17.59 -16.64
CA ASP A 184 -22.22 -18.94 -16.37
C ASP A 184 -21.69 -19.48 -15.03
N GLU A 185 -20.42 -19.23 -14.71
CA GLU A 185 -19.84 -19.57 -13.41
C GLU A 185 -20.47 -18.77 -12.27
N LEU A 186 -20.78 -17.49 -12.49
CA LEU A 186 -21.51 -16.67 -11.51
C LEU A 186 -22.92 -17.22 -11.23
N GLU A 187 -23.69 -17.54 -12.27
CA GLU A 187 -25.06 -18.09 -12.12
C GLU A 187 -25.05 -19.45 -11.40
N ALA A 188 -24.03 -20.27 -11.65
CA ALA A 188 -23.80 -21.55 -10.98
C ALA A 188 -23.29 -21.41 -9.53
N ALA A 189 -22.49 -20.38 -9.23
CA ALA A 189 -21.95 -20.11 -7.90
C ALA A 189 -22.98 -19.51 -6.93
N LEU A 190 -24.04 -18.87 -7.44
CA LEU A 190 -25.13 -18.31 -6.64
C LEU A 190 -25.98 -19.40 -5.99
N GLY A 191 -25.56 -19.85 -4.81
CA GLY A 191 -26.20 -20.89 -4.01
C GLY A 191 -26.88 -20.37 -2.74
N PRO A 192 -27.58 -21.24 -1.97
CA PRO A 192 -28.25 -20.86 -0.73
C PRO A 192 -27.27 -20.38 0.37
N ARG A 193 -26.00 -20.80 0.30
CA ARG A 193 -24.91 -20.40 1.22
C ARG A 193 -24.26 -19.06 0.87
N THR A 194 -24.62 -18.44 -0.25
CA THR A 194 -24.06 -17.14 -0.66
C THR A 194 -24.50 -16.02 0.29
N ALA A 195 -23.54 -15.42 0.98
CA ALA A 195 -23.71 -14.23 1.81
C ALA A 195 -23.84 -12.97 0.94
N MET A 196 -22.89 -12.75 0.03
CA MET A 196 -22.84 -11.58 -0.86
C MET A 196 -21.94 -11.82 -2.08
N ILE A 197 -21.96 -10.89 -3.03
CA ILE A 197 -20.92 -10.73 -4.06
C ILE A 197 -20.04 -9.54 -3.65
N TYR A 198 -18.71 -9.68 -3.75
CA TYR A 198 -17.76 -8.57 -3.58
C TYR A 198 -17.16 -8.17 -4.92
N LEU A 199 -17.16 -6.87 -5.21
CA LEU A 199 -16.56 -6.27 -6.39
C LEU A 199 -15.53 -5.21 -5.99
N PHE A 200 -14.38 -5.19 -6.64
CA PHE A 200 -13.39 -4.13 -6.49
C PHE A 200 -13.59 -3.11 -7.61
N ALA A 201 -13.90 -1.86 -7.27
CA ALA A 201 -14.18 -0.83 -8.25
C ALA A 201 -12.92 -0.44 -9.03
N GLY A 202 -13.07 -0.26 -10.34
CA GLY A 202 -12.03 0.26 -11.21
C GLY A 202 -12.17 -0.20 -12.67
N PRO A 203 -11.29 0.27 -13.57
CA PRO A 203 -11.46 0.11 -15.02
C PRO A 203 -11.57 -1.35 -15.50
N SER A 204 -10.93 -2.29 -14.81
CA SER A 204 -11.03 -3.73 -15.12
C SER A 204 -12.39 -4.34 -14.79
N ALA A 205 -13.09 -3.80 -13.78
CA ALA A 205 -14.45 -4.21 -13.42
C ALA A 205 -15.48 -3.54 -14.35
N ASP A 206 -15.33 -2.24 -14.63
CA ASP A 206 -16.18 -1.49 -15.56
C ASP A 206 -16.17 -2.10 -16.98
N ALA A 207 -15.02 -2.63 -17.43
CA ALA A 207 -14.85 -3.23 -18.75
C ALA A 207 -15.11 -4.74 -18.82
N SER A 208 -15.56 -5.37 -17.73
CA SER A 208 -15.78 -6.83 -17.67
C SER A 208 -17.21 -7.22 -18.08
N ASP A 209 -17.36 -8.41 -18.67
CA ASP A 209 -18.67 -9.09 -18.80
C ASP A 209 -19.31 -9.39 -17.42
N LEU A 210 -18.51 -9.31 -16.34
CA LEU A 210 -18.91 -9.38 -14.94
C LEU A 210 -18.90 -7.99 -14.26
N SER A 211 -19.24 -6.93 -15.00
CA SER A 211 -19.42 -5.57 -14.44
C SER A 211 -20.60 -5.49 -13.46
N LEU A 212 -20.63 -4.45 -12.63
CA LEU A 212 -21.69 -4.24 -11.64
C LEU A 212 -23.08 -4.23 -12.29
N GLU A 213 -23.25 -3.52 -13.40
CA GLU A 213 -24.49 -3.44 -14.17
C GLU A 213 -24.93 -4.81 -14.75
N ALA A 214 -23.99 -5.69 -15.11
CA ALA A 214 -24.28 -7.04 -15.58
C ALA A 214 -24.68 -7.98 -14.42
N ILE A 215 -24.01 -7.85 -13.27
CA ILE A 215 -24.24 -8.70 -12.08
C ILE A 215 -25.51 -8.30 -11.32
N ALA A 216 -25.83 -7.01 -11.22
CA ALA A 216 -26.90 -6.50 -10.36
C ALA A 216 -28.30 -7.09 -10.63
N PRO A 217 -28.75 -7.32 -11.88
CA PRO A 217 -30.02 -8.00 -12.16
C PRO A 217 -30.06 -9.44 -11.63
N VAL A 218 -28.97 -10.18 -11.83
CA VAL A 218 -28.84 -11.60 -11.44
C VAL A 218 -28.81 -11.74 -9.91
N ALA A 219 -27.95 -10.96 -9.25
CA ALA A 219 -27.85 -10.94 -7.79
C ALA A 219 -29.18 -10.56 -7.13
N ARG A 220 -29.89 -9.57 -7.68
CA ARG A 220 -31.22 -9.13 -7.22
C ARG A 220 -32.26 -10.24 -7.35
N ALA A 221 -32.28 -10.99 -8.46
CA ALA A 221 -33.19 -12.12 -8.65
C ALA A 221 -32.98 -13.24 -7.62
N ARG A 222 -31.74 -13.42 -7.15
CA ARG A 222 -31.38 -14.38 -6.08
C ARG A 222 -31.39 -13.79 -4.66
N GLN A 223 -31.78 -12.52 -4.50
CA GLN A 223 -31.74 -11.76 -3.25
C GLN A 223 -30.35 -11.72 -2.56
N VAL A 224 -29.28 -11.78 -3.35
CA VAL A 224 -27.88 -11.69 -2.88
C VAL A 224 -27.41 -10.23 -2.93
N PRO A 225 -26.94 -9.64 -1.83
CA PRO A 225 -26.40 -8.28 -1.83
C PRO A 225 -25.04 -8.20 -2.53
N ILE A 226 -24.76 -7.05 -3.12
CA ILE A 226 -23.46 -6.71 -3.71
C ILE A 226 -22.77 -5.65 -2.85
N LEU A 227 -21.52 -5.90 -2.48
CA LEU A 227 -20.62 -4.94 -1.84
C LEU A 227 -19.58 -4.48 -2.87
N VAL A 228 -19.52 -3.17 -3.10
CA VAL A 228 -18.48 -2.55 -3.95
C VAL A 228 -17.41 -1.92 -3.07
N ASP A 229 -16.16 -2.34 -3.21
CA ASP A 229 -15.02 -1.62 -2.67
C ASP A 229 -14.62 -0.48 -3.61
N ALA A 230 -15.07 0.72 -3.28
CA ALA A 230 -14.70 1.96 -3.94
C ALA A 230 -13.63 2.73 -3.14
N ALA A 231 -12.81 2.06 -2.33
CA ALA A 231 -11.82 2.68 -1.45
C ALA A 231 -10.84 3.63 -2.17
N ALA A 232 -10.60 3.46 -3.47
CA ALA A 232 -9.70 4.28 -4.27
C ALA A 232 -10.43 5.32 -5.15
N GLU A 233 -11.75 5.37 -5.13
CA GLU A 233 -12.54 6.22 -6.02
C GLU A 233 -12.95 7.54 -5.37
N ILE A 234 -13.38 8.50 -6.19
CA ILE A 234 -14.09 9.70 -5.70
C ILE A 234 -15.51 9.35 -5.22
N LEU A 235 -15.99 10.08 -4.22
CA LEU A 235 -17.39 10.00 -3.79
C LEU A 235 -18.27 10.70 -4.84
N THR A 236 -19.25 9.98 -5.36
CA THR A 236 -20.28 10.53 -6.26
C THR A 236 -21.58 10.78 -5.49
N VAL A 237 -22.30 11.83 -5.87
CA VAL A 237 -23.63 12.18 -5.35
C VAL A 237 -24.54 12.57 -6.54
N PRO A 238 -25.63 11.83 -6.81
CA PRO A 238 -26.01 10.55 -6.21
C PRO A 238 -24.91 9.48 -6.37
N ASN A 239 -24.93 8.48 -5.50
CA ASN A 239 -23.87 7.47 -5.50
C ASN A 239 -24.03 6.48 -6.68
N VAL A 240 -23.12 6.59 -7.65
CA VAL A 240 -23.17 5.86 -8.91
C VAL A 240 -23.20 4.33 -8.73
N HIS A 241 -22.54 3.78 -7.72
CA HIS A 241 -22.50 2.33 -7.48
C HIS A 241 -23.83 1.84 -6.92
N LEU A 242 -24.47 2.61 -6.02
CA LEU A 242 -25.81 2.30 -5.54
C LEU A 242 -26.87 2.43 -6.66
N GLU A 243 -26.76 3.44 -7.53
CA GLU A 243 -27.63 3.59 -8.71
C GLU A 243 -27.49 2.42 -9.70
N ARG A 244 -26.27 1.94 -9.94
CA ARG A 244 -25.97 0.75 -10.76
C ARG A 244 -26.41 -0.56 -10.11
N GLY A 245 -26.85 -0.53 -8.84
CA GLY A 245 -27.49 -1.66 -8.16
C GLY A 245 -26.67 -2.34 -7.07
N ALA A 246 -25.56 -1.76 -6.62
CA ALA A 246 -24.88 -2.21 -5.41
C ALA A 246 -25.81 -2.11 -4.18
N SER A 247 -25.67 -3.03 -3.23
CA SER A 247 -26.39 -2.98 -1.96
C SER A 247 -25.63 -2.17 -0.90
N LEU A 248 -24.30 -2.18 -0.99
CA LEU A 248 -23.36 -1.50 -0.12
C LEU A 248 -22.15 -1.02 -0.94
N VAL A 249 -21.56 0.10 -0.55
CA VAL A 249 -20.32 0.63 -1.12
C VAL A 249 -19.39 1.17 -0.02
N GLY A 250 -18.11 0.83 -0.10
CA GLY A 250 -17.07 1.26 0.83
C GLY A 250 -16.18 2.37 0.25
N TYR A 251 -15.81 3.37 1.06
CA TYR A 251 -14.85 4.43 0.68
C TYR A 251 -13.78 4.65 1.76
N SER A 252 -12.61 5.17 1.36
CA SER A 252 -11.49 5.52 2.26
C SER A 252 -11.45 7.02 2.57
N GLY A 253 -11.26 7.39 3.83
CA GLY A 253 -11.31 8.78 4.31
C GLY A 253 -10.10 9.64 3.91
N GLY A 254 -8.89 9.20 4.26
CA GLY A 254 -7.64 9.91 3.94
C GLY A 254 -7.12 9.71 2.52
N LYS A 255 -8.03 9.56 1.56
CA LYS A 255 -7.74 9.76 0.12
C LYS A 255 -8.37 11.07 -0.33
N CYS A 256 -9.28 11.01 -1.31
CA CYS A 256 -9.88 12.16 -1.97
C CYS A 256 -10.80 13.02 -1.07
N LEU A 257 -11.50 12.36 -0.15
CA LEU A 257 -12.35 13.03 0.84
C LEU A 257 -11.54 13.92 1.79
N ARG A 258 -10.23 13.67 1.95
CA ARG A 258 -9.35 14.40 2.89
C ARG A 258 -9.90 14.42 4.32
N GLY A 259 -10.51 13.29 4.69
CA GLY A 259 -10.89 12.95 6.06
C GLY A 259 -9.73 12.31 6.83
N PRO A 260 -10.00 11.76 8.03
CA PRO A 260 -8.99 11.05 8.82
C PRO A 260 -8.45 9.82 8.04
N GLN A 261 -7.13 9.62 8.06
CA GLN A 261 -6.49 8.52 7.34
C GLN A 261 -6.92 7.13 7.84
N ALA A 262 -7.21 7.00 9.12
CA ALA A 262 -7.72 5.77 9.73
C ALA A 262 -9.26 5.65 9.69
N ALA A 263 -9.96 6.46 8.88
CA ALA A 263 -11.41 6.42 8.73
C ALA A 263 -11.86 5.93 7.34
N GLY A 264 -13.08 5.42 7.27
CA GLY A 264 -13.75 5.03 6.03
C GLY A 264 -15.26 5.23 6.13
N LEU A 265 -15.95 5.00 5.02
CA LEU A 265 -17.42 5.04 4.95
C LEU A 265 -17.94 3.69 4.48
N LEU A 266 -19.10 3.30 5.01
CA LEU A 266 -20.00 2.32 4.43
C LEU A 266 -21.32 3.03 4.11
N LEU A 267 -21.73 3.03 2.84
CA LEU A 267 -22.99 3.61 2.39
C LEU A 267 -23.84 2.52 1.72
N GLY A 268 -25.17 2.59 1.80
CA GLY A 268 -26.03 1.67 1.06
C GLY A 268 -27.42 1.48 1.67
N ARG A 269 -27.91 0.23 1.63
CA ARG A 269 -29.21 -0.14 2.21
C ARG A 269 -29.21 -0.03 3.72
N GLU A 270 -30.23 0.62 4.27
CA GLU A 270 -30.36 0.88 5.71
C GLU A 270 -30.33 -0.40 6.56
N ASP A 271 -31.02 -1.46 6.15
CA ASP A 271 -31.06 -2.73 6.90
C ASP A 271 -29.67 -3.37 7.05
N LEU A 272 -28.88 -3.34 5.98
CA LEU A 272 -27.52 -3.90 5.98
C LEU A 272 -26.50 -3.00 6.69
N VAL A 273 -26.59 -1.67 6.55
CA VAL A 273 -25.68 -0.75 7.25
C VAL A 273 -25.96 -0.73 8.76
N ARG A 274 -27.23 -0.80 9.19
CA ARG A 274 -27.58 -0.95 10.61
C ARG A 274 -27.13 -2.30 11.18
N ALA A 275 -27.24 -3.39 10.41
CA ALA A 275 -26.65 -4.68 10.78
C ALA A 275 -25.12 -4.61 10.91
N ALA A 276 -24.44 -3.89 10.01
CA ALA A 276 -22.99 -3.67 10.08
C ALA A 276 -22.55 -2.94 11.37
N TRP A 277 -23.40 -2.08 11.94
CA TRP A 277 -23.15 -1.43 13.23
C TRP A 277 -23.19 -2.39 14.43
N VAL A 278 -24.10 -3.37 14.43
CA VAL A 278 -24.12 -4.46 15.44
C VAL A 278 -22.77 -5.21 15.43
N HIS A 279 -22.17 -5.34 14.26
CA HIS A 279 -20.85 -5.91 14.06
C HIS A 279 -19.71 -4.89 14.14
N SER A 280 -19.84 -3.81 14.91
CA SER A 280 -18.78 -2.83 15.13
C SER A 280 -18.67 -2.38 16.58
N ALA A 281 -17.59 -1.67 16.90
CA ALA A 281 -17.41 -1.09 18.23
C ALA A 281 -18.44 0.02 18.47
N PRO A 282 -19.12 0.07 19.64
CA PRO A 282 -18.65 -0.44 20.92
C PRO A 282 -18.96 -1.92 21.23
N HIS A 283 -19.81 -2.59 20.45
CA HIS A 283 -20.31 -3.94 20.71
C HIS A 283 -19.18 -4.98 20.89
N HIS A 284 -19.39 -5.94 21.79
CA HIS A 284 -18.42 -6.98 22.09
C HIS A 284 -18.49 -8.14 21.09
N GLY A 285 -17.34 -8.47 20.49
CA GLY A 285 -17.19 -9.59 19.58
C GLY A 285 -15.99 -9.38 18.64
N TYR A 286 -15.93 -10.17 17.58
CA TYR A 286 -14.81 -10.21 16.62
C TYR A 286 -14.32 -8.83 16.16
N ALA A 287 -15.27 -8.00 15.73
CA ALA A 287 -15.01 -6.74 15.06
C ALA A 287 -14.72 -5.58 16.01
N ARG A 288 -14.72 -5.83 17.33
CA ARG A 288 -14.40 -4.83 18.35
C ARG A 288 -12.95 -4.33 18.27
N SER A 289 -12.10 -5.07 17.57
CA SER A 289 -10.74 -4.73 17.14
C SER A 289 -10.69 -3.56 16.14
N MET A 290 -11.72 -3.38 15.31
CA MET A 290 -11.81 -2.34 14.27
C MET A 290 -12.52 -1.08 14.76
N LYS A 291 -12.26 -0.68 16.01
CA LYS A 291 -12.91 0.49 16.62
C LYS A 291 -12.50 1.79 15.91
N VAL A 292 -13.48 2.62 15.58
CA VAL A 292 -13.31 4.05 15.24
C VAL A 292 -13.56 4.91 16.49
N GLY A 293 -12.84 6.02 16.65
CA GLY A 293 -13.11 7.01 17.70
C GLY A 293 -14.24 7.97 17.32
N LYS A 294 -14.77 8.71 18.29
CA LYS A 294 -15.82 9.71 18.02
C LYS A 294 -15.23 10.92 17.27
N GLU A 295 -13.96 11.17 17.51
CA GLU A 295 -13.11 12.15 16.86
C GLU A 295 -13.00 11.87 15.36
N GLU A 296 -12.57 10.67 14.98
CA GLU A 296 -12.51 10.26 13.57
C GLU A 296 -13.90 10.15 12.95
N ALA A 297 -14.92 9.71 13.70
CA ALA A 297 -16.30 9.64 13.23
C ALA A 297 -16.84 11.02 12.81
N ILE A 298 -16.70 12.03 13.68
CA ILE A 298 -17.09 13.42 13.39
C ILE A 298 -16.20 14.04 12.32
N GLY A 299 -14.88 13.79 12.35
CA GLY A 299 -13.96 14.26 11.31
C GLY A 299 -14.30 13.71 9.93
N MET A 300 -14.73 12.45 9.84
CA MET A 300 -15.15 11.83 8.58
C MET A 300 -16.49 12.38 8.08
N LEU A 301 -17.47 12.61 8.97
CA LEU A 301 -18.71 13.29 8.60
C LEU A 301 -18.42 14.71 8.05
N MET A 302 -17.54 15.46 8.71
CA MET A 302 -17.11 16.78 8.24
C MET A 302 -16.38 16.72 6.88
N ALA A 303 -15.65 15.65 6.59
CA ALA A 303 -15.03 15.46 5.28
C ALA A 303 -16.08 15.28 4.16
N VAL A 304 -17.20 14.58 4.46
CA VAL A 304 -18.34 14.45 3.52
C VAL A 304 -19.11 15.76 3.39
N GLU A 305 -19.36 16.49 4.48
CA GLU A 305 -19.93 17.85 4.44
C GLU A 305 -19.12 18.79 3.52
N MET A 306 -17.79 18.77 3.67
CA MET A 306 -16.90 19.59 2.83
C MET A 306 -16.81 19.07 1.40
N TRP A 307 -16.97 17.77 1.15
CA TRP A 307 -17.07 17.25 -0.22
C TRP A 307 -18.24 17.87 -1.01
N MET A 308 -19.34 18.22 -0.34
CA MET A 308 -20.49 18.90 -0.97
C MET A 308 -20.30 20.41 -1.15
N ARG A 309 -19.23 20.99 -0.60
CA ARG A 309 -18.97 22.45 -0.56
C ARG A 309 -17.70 22.88 -1.27
N ARG A 310 -16.75 21.96 -1.48
CA ARG A 310 -15.49 22.19 -2.19
C ARG A 310 -15.77 22.46 -3.67
N ASP A 311 -15.07 23.44 -4.21
CA ASP A 311 -15.01 23.68 -5.65
C ASP A 311 -14.00 22.72 -6.28
N HIS A 312 -14.49 21.55 -6.69
CA HIS A 312 -13.66 20.48 -7.26
C HIS A 312 -13.01 20.88 -8.60
N ASP A 313 -13.64 21.78 -9.36
CA ASP A 313 -13.10 22.28 -10.62
C ASP A 313 -11.95 23.28 -10.37
N ALA A 314 -12.09 24.16 -9.36
CA ALA A 314 -11.00 25.03 -8.92
C ALA A 314 -9.83 24.25 -8.30
N GLU A 315 -10.10 23.20 -7.52
CA GLU A 315 -9.05 22.28 -7.04
C GLU A 315 -8.31 21.60 -8.20
N TRP A 316 -9.03 21.12 -9.22
CA TRP A 316 -8.44 20.50 -10.41
C TRP A 316 -7.60 21.48 -11.23
N ALA A 317 -8.07 22.73 -11.36
CA ALA A 317 -7.34 23.80 -12.04
C ALA A 317 -6.03 24.15 -11.31
N GLU A 318 -6.05 24.27 -9.98
CA GLU A 318 -4.84 24.55 -9.18
C GLU A 318 -3.85 23.37 -9.22
N TRP A 319 -4.32 22.12 -9.16
CA TRP A 319 -3.46 20.95 -9.37
C TRP A 319 -2.82 20.94 -10.75
N THR A 320 -3.60 21.24 -11.80
CA THR A 320 -3.07 21.31 -13.17
C THR A 320 -2.02 22.43 -13.27
N ARG A 321 -2.29 23.61 -12.70
CA ARG A 321 -1.34 24.73 -12.63
C ARG A 321 -0.03 24.36 -11.92
N TRP A 322 -0.08 23.60 -10.82
CA TRP A 322 1.12 23.10 -10.13
C TRP A 322 1.91 22.12 -10.98
N LEU A 323 1.24 21.24 -11.75
CA LEU A 323 1.90 20.33 -12.66
C LEU A 323 2.55 21.06 -13.84
N ASP A 324 1.87 22.06 -14.40
CA ASP A 324 2.39 22.89 -15.50
C ASP A 324 3.61 23.70 -15.03
N GLU A 325 3.57 24.28 -13.82
CA GLU A 325 4.71 24.99 -13.21
C GLU A 325 5.96 24.09 -13.08
N ILE A 326 5.78 22.84 -12.65
CA ILE A 326 6.86 21.84 -12.61
C ILE A 326 7.32 21.47 -14.03
N ALA A 327 6.38 21.27 -14.96
CA ALA A 327 6.66 20.84 -16.31
C ALA A 327 7.47 21.88 -17.10
N ASP A 328 7.04 23.14 -17.10
CA ASP A 328 7.73 24.26 -17.75
C ASP A 328 9.16 24.41 -17.20
N ARG A 329 9.34 24.23 -15.89
CA ARG A 329 10.65 24.29 -15.25
C ARG A 329 11.61 23.23 -15.77
N VAL A 330 11.16 21.97 -15.92
CA VAL A 330 12.05 20.86 -16.36
C VAL A 330 12.16 20.71 -17.89
N ASN A 331 11.18 21.17 -18.66
CA ASN A 331 11.23 21.19 -20.13
C ASN A 331 12.33 22.09 -20.71
N ALA A 332 12.91 22.99 -19.88
CA ALA A 332 14.08 23.78 -20.26
C ALA A 332 15.37 22.94 -20.42
N ILE A 333 15.37 21.67 -20.00
CA ILE A 333 16.52 20.76 -20.05
C ILE A 333 16.47 19.93 -21.34
N ASP A 334 17.51 20.04 -22.17
CA ASP A 334 17.64 19.25 -23.40
C ASP A 334 17.60 17.74 -23.12
N GLY A 335 16.71 17.03 -23.82
CA GLY A 335 16.47 15.59 -23.64
C GLY A 335 15.46 15.21 -22.55
N VAL A 336 14.91 16.17 -21.81
CA VAL A 336 13.77 15.94 -20.89
C VAL A 336 12.46 16.24 -21.62
N ARG A 337 11.46 15.39 -21.42
CA ARG A 337 10.10 15.51 -21.97
C ARG A 337 9.08 15.35 -20.87
N THR A 338 8.04 16.19 -20.87
CA THR A 338 6.91 16.03 -19.95
C THR A 338 5.62 15.61 -20.63
N THR A 339 4.69 15.05 -19.85
CA THR A 339 3.30 14.82 -20.26
C THR A 339 2.40 14.85 -19.04
N VAL A 340 1.40 15.72 -19.03
CA VAL A 340 0.32 15.71 -18.04
C VAL A 340 -0.75 14.71 -18.50
N ASP A 341 -1.07 13.75 -17.64
CA ASP A 341 -2.19 12.82 -17.81
C ASP A 341 -3.43 13.34 -17.08
N GLN A 342 -4.60 13.18 -17.72
CA GLN A 342 -5.88 13.76 -17.31
C GLN A 342 -6.94 12.64 -17.26
N PRO A 343 -7.07 11.91 -16.13
CA PRO A 343 -7.89 10.71 -16.07
C PRO A 343 -9.39 11.03 -16.05
N ARG A 344 -10.18 10.18 -16.72
CA ARG A 344 -11.65 10.33 -16.83
C ARG A 344 -12.44 9.46 -15.85
N GLY A 345 -11.83 8.40 -15.31
CA GLY A 345 -12.47 7.44 -14.39
C GLY A 345 -12.73 8.00 -12.99
N LEU A 346 -13.19 7.13 -12.09
CA LEU A 346 -13.46 7.45 -10.68
C LEU A 346 -12.28 7.04 -9.78
N SER A 347 -11.71 5.87 -10.02
CA SER A 347 -10.51 5.33 -9.39
C SER A 347 -9.27 6.24 -9.53
N ASN A 348 -8.67 6.58 -8.38
CA ASN A 348 -7.47 7.42 -8.24
C ASN A 348 -7.51 8.70 -9.11
N ARG A 349 -8.70 9.33 -9.22
CA ARG A 349 -8.96 10.46 -10.12
C ARG A 349 -8.22 11.72 -9.67
N THR A 350 -7.02 11.91 -10.18
CA THR A 350 -6.18 13.12 -10.03
C THR A 350 -5.32 13.26 -11.29
N PRO A 351 -5.08 14.48 -11.82
CA PRO A 351 -4.12 14.65 -12.90
C PRO A 351 -2.72 14.25 -12.41
N SER A 352 -1.84 13.83 -13.32
CA SER A 352 -0.45 13.50 -12.94
C SER A 352 0.54 13.93 -14.01
N LEU A 353 1.74 14.35 -13.59
CA LEU A 353 2.81 14.72 -14.50
C LEU A 353 3.79 13.56 -14.61
N ARG A 354 4.11 13.14 -15.83
CA ARG A 354 5.26 12.29 -16.14
C ARG A 354 6.40 13.17 -16.65
N VAL A 355 7.60 13.01 -16.08
CA VAL A 355 8.85 13.61 -16.53
C VAL A 355 9.76 12.47 -16.99
N LEU A 356 10.08 12.44 -18.28
CA LEU A 356 10.73 11.32 -18.95
C LEU A 356 12.01 11.78 -19.65
N TRP A 357 13.02 10.92 -19.70
CA TRP A 357 14.28 11.16 -20.41
C TRP A 357 14.97 9.83 -20.77
N ASP A 358 15.92 9.91 -21.69
CA ASP A 358 16.82 8.82 -22.04
C ASP A 358 17.89 8.63 -20.93
N ARG A 359 17.96 7.41 -20.38
CA ARG A 359 18.85 7.06 -19.25
C ARG A 359 20.32 7.33 -19.58
N ASP A 360 20.77 6.93 -20.76
CA ASP A 360 22.19 6.93 -21.14
C ASP A 360 22.66 8.31 -21.60
N ARG A 361 21.78 9.08 -22.25
CA ARG A 361 22.01 10.47 -22.64
C ARG A 361 22.15 11.39 -21.43
N LEU A 362 21.26 11.27 -20.44
CA LEU A 362 21.33 12.09 -19.22
C LEU A 362 22.29 11.51 -18.17
N GLY A 363 22.53 10.19 -18.22
CA GLY A 363 23.44 9.46 -17.34
C GLY A 363 22.86 9.16 -15.95
N VAL A 364 21.54 9.20 -15.76
CA VAL A 364 20.90 8.93 -14.46
C VAL A 364 19.50 8.30 -14.62
N SER A 365 19.19 7.32 -13.77
CA SER A 365 17.87 6.72 -13.66
C SER A 365 16.85 7.59 -12.93
N GLY A 366 15.57 7.48 -13.30
CA GLY A 366 14.46 8.07 -12.53
C GLY A 366 14.37 7.53 -11.10
N ALA A 367 14.81 6.28 -10.87
CA ALA A 367 14.94 5.71 -9.53
C ALA A 367 15.96 6.48 -8.69
N ARG A 368 17.18 6.69 -9.19
CA ARG A 368 18.22 7.43 -8.44
C ARG A 368 17.86 8.90 -8.24
N VAL A 369 17.13 9.53 -9.16
CA VAL A 369 16.57 10.87 -8.96
C VAL A 369 15.55 10.89 -7.82
N ALA A 370 14.61 9.93 -7.79
CA ALA A 370 13.63 9.82 -6.71
C ALA A 370 14.29 9.53 -5.35
N ASP A 371 15.28 8.64 -5.30
CA ASP A 371 16.05 8.34 -4.07
C ASP A 371 16.81 9.58 -3.58
N ALA A 372 17.53 10.29 -4.46
CA ALA A 372 18.28 11.49 -4.09
C ALA A 372 17.37 12.60 -3.54
N LEU A 373 16.18 12.78 -4.12
CA LEU A 373 15.16 13.72 -3.64
C LEU A 373 14.54 13.29 -2.30
N PHE A 374 14.47 11.98 -2.03
CA PHE A 374 13.99 11.43 -0.77
C PHE A 374 15.06 11.34 0.34
N GLU A 375 16.34 11.37 -0.03
CA GLU A 375 17.49 11.45 0.88
C GLU A 375 17.70 12.90 1.38
N ALA A 376 17.55 13.88 0.48
CA ALA A 376 17.91 15.29 0.69
C ALA A 376 16.95 16.10 1.58
N GLU A 377 17.31 17.37 1.83
CA GLU A 377 16.48 18.38 2.49
C GLU A 377 16.09 19.52 1.52
N PRO A 378 14.80 19.93 1.45
CA PRO A 378 13.65 19.25 2.05
C PRO A 378 13.43 17.88 1.39
N ARG A 379 12.95 16.91 2.16
CA ARG A 379 12.65 15.56 1.68
C ARG A 379 11.44 15.58 0.74
N ILE A 380 11.59 15.04 -0.47
CA ILE A 380 10.52 14.96 -1.47
C ILE A 380 10.29 13.49 -1.85
N ALA A 381 9.05 13.02 -1.76
CA ALA A 381 8.67 11.67 -2.21
C ALA A 381 8.04 11.71 -3.61
N LEU A 382 8.60 10.96 -4.55
CA LEU A 382 8.10 10.79 -5.92
C LEU A 382 7.91 9.31 -6.28
N SER A 383 7.23 9.04 -7.39
CA SER A 383 7.19 7.71 -8.00
C SER A 383 8.17 7.66 -9.18
N ALA A 384 9.15 6.77 -9.14
CA ALA A 384 10.00 6.50 -10.31
C ALA A 384 9.30 5.58 -11.32
N ARG A 385 9.54 5.80 -12.62
CA ARG A 385 9.22 4.81 -13.67
C ARG A 385 10.03 3.55 -13.35
N ARG A 386 9.35 2.43 -13.08
CA ARG A 386 10.03 1.15 -12.81
C ARG A 386 10.85 0.74 -14.03
N ASP A 387 12.06 0.27 -13.78
CA ASP A 387 12.99 -0.18 -14.81
C ASP A 387 12.37 -1.35 -15.61
N PRO A 388 12.34 -1.30 -16.96
CA PRO A 388 11.75 -2.34 -17.80
C PRO A 388 12.30 -3.74 -17.51
N ALA A 389 13.57 -3.87 -17.12
CA ALA A 389 14.21 -5.14 -16.76
C ALA A 389 13.57 -5.82 -15.52
N THR A 390 12.78 -5.08 -14.73
CA THR A 390 12.11 -5.57 -13.51
C THR A 390 10.61 -5.87 -13.69
N ARG A 391 10.07 -5.66 -14.90
CA ARG A 391 8.62 -5.77 -15.20
C ARG A 391 8.24 -7.15 -15.76
N GLN A 392 7.04 -7.63 -15.41
CA GLN A 392 6.24 -8.38 -16.38
C GLN A 392 5.52 -7.32 -17.25
N PRO A 393 5.62 -7.37 -18.59
CA PRO A 393 5.01 -6.36 -19.45
C PRO A 393 3.48 -6.38 -19.28
N ARG A 394 2.88 -5.19 -19.07
CA ARG A 394 1.42 -5.00 -19.05
C ARG A 394 0.89 -4.28 -20.29
N SER A 395 1.77 -3.89 -21.23
CA SER A 395 1.43 -3.22 -22.50
C SER A 395 2.57 -3.34 -23.50
N VAL A 396 2.26 -3.27 -24.79
CA VAL A 396 3.21 -3.49 -25.92
C VAL A 396 4.03 -2.23 -26.27
N SER A 397 3.79 -1.10 -25.60
CA SER A 397 4.34 0.23 -25.95
C SER A 397 5.29 0.82 -24.89
N ASP A 398 5.93 0.00 -24.06
CA ASP A 398 7.00 0.47 -23.18
C ASP A 398 8.30 0.62 -24.00
N ASP A 399 8.62 1.84 -24.47
CA ASP A 399 9.96 2.14 -24.98
C ASP A 399 10.99 1.80 -23.90
N VAL A 400 11.95 0.93 -24.26
CA VAL A 400 12.78 0.18 -23.31
C VAL A 400 13.86 1.05 -22.66
N ASP A 401 14.22 2.17 -23.31
CA ASP A 401 15.36 3.01 -22.94
C ASP A 401 14.95 4.32 -22.21
N GLU A 402 13.65 4.64 -22.18
CA GLU A 402 13.14 5.80 -21.43
C GLU A 402 12.99 5.50 -19.92
N THR A 403 13.64 6.32 -19.09
CA THR A 403 13.42 6.36 -17.64
C THR A 403 12.64 7.63 -17.23
N GLY A 404 12.37 7.83 -15.95
CA GLY A 404 11.70 9.04 -15.48
C GLY A 404 11.09 8.99 -14.09
N VAL A 405 10.42 10.08 -13.71
CA VAL A 405 9.63 10.21 -12.47
C VAL A 405 8.21 10.68 -12.78
N SER A 406 7.29 10.45 -11.84
CA SER A 406 5.93 10.98 -11.87
C SER A 406 5.55 11.70 -10.58
N ILE A 407 4.81 12.79 -10.77
CA ILE A 407 4.32 13.71 -9.74
C ILE A 407 2.80 13.57 -9.67
N THR A 408 2.27 13.38 -8.46
CA THR A 408 0.85 13.48 -8.14
C THR A 408 0.62 14.78 -7.34
N PRO A 409 -0.15 15.76 -7.84
CA PRO A 409 -0.27 17.08 -7.24
C PRO A 409 -1.17 17.09 -6.00
N TYR A 410 -2.02 16.08 -5.83
CA TYR A 410 -3.12 16.09 -4.87
C TYR A 410 -2.68 16.26 -3.40
N MET A 411 -1.46 15.83 -3.08
CA MET A 411 -0.91 15.88 -1.72
C MET A 411 0.02 17.08 -1.49
N LEU A 412 0.20 17.93 -2.50
CA LEU A 412 1.00 19.16 -2.41
C LEU A 412 0.23 20.25 -1.65
N SER A 413 0.99 21.10 -0.96
CA SER A 413 0.53 22.34 -0.34
C SER A 413 0.99 23.56 -1.17
N PRO A 414 0.40 24.75 -0.95
CA PRO A 414 0.85 25.98 -1.61
C PRO A 414 2.35 26.22 -1.42
N GLY A 415 3.10 26.32 -2.52
CA GLY A 415 4.56 26.48 -2.54
C GLY A 415 5.35 25.18 -2.74
N ASP A 416 4.77 24.00 -2.48
CA ASP A 416 5.47 22.72 -2.68
C ASP A 416 5.79 22.48 -4.16
N ALA A 417 4.91 22.90 -5.08
CA ALA A 417 5.12 22.78 -6.52
C ALA A 417 6.42 23.44 -6.98
N THR A 418 6.68 24.68 -6.53
CA THR A 418 7.91 25.42 -6.82
C THR A 418 9.15 24.71 -6.28
N ILE A 419 9.06 24.18 -5.04
CA ILE A 419 10.16 23.42 -4.41
C ILE A 419 10.45 22.14 -5.21
N VAL A 420 9.42 21.38 -5.60
CA VAL A 420 9.56 20.17 -6.42
C VAL A 420 10.16 20.52 -7.78
N ALA A 421 9.69 21.59 -8.43
CA ALA A 421 10.17 22.06 -9.73
C ALA A 421 11.68 22.39 -9.70
N ASP A 422 12.10 23.23 -8.73
CA ASP A 422 13.49 23.66 -8.61
C ASP A 422 14.43 22.52 -8.23
N ARG A 423 14.02 21.64 -7.32
CA ARG A 423 14.86 20.50 -6.91
C ARG A 423 14.97 19.46 -8.03
N LEU A 424 13.88 19.14 -8.72
CA LEU A 424 13.92 18.22 -9.84
C LEU A 424 14.78 18.79 -11.00
N HIS A 425 14.60 20.06 -11.35
CA HIS A 425 15.43 20.73 -12.35
C HIS A 425 16.92 20.71 -11.96
N ALA A 426 17.27 21.06 -10.71
CA ALA A 426 18.66 21.02 -10.26
C ALA A 426 19.31 19.63 -10.38
N HIS A 427 18.58 18.57 -10.00
CA HIS A 427 19.04 17.18 -10.13
C HIS A 427 19.15 16.70 -11.59
N LEU A 428 18.30 17.18 -12.49
CA LEU A 428 18.34 16.81 -13.91
C LEU A 428 19.33 17.64 -14.73
N THR A 429 19.61 18.90 -14.35
CA THR A 429 20.66 19.74 -14.99
C THR A 429 22.06 19.26 -14.64
N ASN A 430 22.29 18.88 -13.37
CA ASN A 430 23.59 18.39 -12.89
C ASN A 430 23.45 16.98 -12.29
N PRO A 431 23.15 15.96 -13.13
CA PRO A 431 22.92 14.60 -12.66
C PRO A 431 24.18 14.00 -12.05
N VAL A 432 24.06 13.42 -10.86
CA VAL A 432 25.09 12.55 -10.29
C VAL A 432 25.08 11.27 -11.12
N ARG A 433 25.94 11.24 -12.14
CA ARG A 433 25.92 10.19 -13.16
C ARG A 433 26.13 8.81 -12.54
N GLU A 434 25.25 7.89 -12.90
CA GLU A 434 25.45 6.46 -12.65
C GLU A 434 26.62 5.99 -13.52
N ALA A 435 27.60 5.30 -12.93
CA ALA A 435 28.70 4.75 -13.71
C ALA A 435 28.15 3.65 -14.63
N PRO A 436 28.56 3.58 -15.92
CA PRO A 436 28.16 2.48 -16.78
C PRO A 436 28.69 1.17 -16.19
N VAL A 437 27.77 0.32 -15.71
CA VAL A 437 28.11 -0.98 -15.13
C VAL A 437 28.29 -1.97 -16.29
N SER A 438 29.54 -2.22 -16.68
CA SER A 438 29.85 -3.43 -17.43
C SER A 438 29.68 -4.63 -16.49
N PRO A 439 28.71 -5.53 -16.71
CA PRO A 439 28.46 -6.63 -15.79
C PRO A 439 29.69 -7.54 -15.73
N ALA A 440 30.18 -7.77 -14.51
CA ALA A 440 31.29 -8.69 -14.30
C ALA A 440 30.85 -10.12 -14.65
N ALA A 441 31.71 -10.88 -15.34
CA ALA A 441 31.42 -12.27 -15.66
C ALA A 441 31.04 -13.07 -14.39
N PRO A 442 30.00 -13.93 -14.44
CA PRO A 442 29.54 -14.66 -13.27
C PRO A 442 30.64 -15.55 -12.72
N ALA A 443 30.85 -15.52 -11.39
CA ALA A 443 31.92 -16.26 -10.72
C ALA A 443 31.62 -17.77 -10.57
N ALA A 444 30.38 -18.20 -10.84
CA ALA A 444 29.94 -19.59 -10.75
C ALA A 444 28.72 -19.84 -11.67
N ASP A 445 28.41 -21.12 -11.88
CA ASP A 445 27.11 -21.58 -12.39
C ASP A 445 26.22 -22.01 -11.21
N LEU A 446 25.10 -21.32 -11.01
CA LEU A 446 24.13 -21.57 -9.95
C LEU A 446 23.04 -22.56 -10.35
N THR A 447 23.05 -23.10 -11.57
CA THR A 447 22.03 -24.04 -12.05
C THR A 447 21.87 -25.25 -11.12
N GLY A 448 20.64 -25.57 -10.72
CA GLY A 448 20.30 -26.66 -9.80
C GLY A 448 19.32 -26.29 -8.69
N GLU A 449 19.12 -27.21 -7.75
CA GLU A 449 18.27 -27.03 -6.57
C GLU A 449 19.08 -26.50 -5.38
N TRP A 450 18.56 -25.47 -4.72
CA TRP A 450 19.14 -24.85 -3.53
C TRP A 450 18.12 -24.81 -2.40
N THR A 451 18.55 -25.21 -1.20
CA THR A 451 17.80 -25.02 0.04
C THR A 451 18.12 -23.64 0.59
N ALA A 452 17.10 -22.77 0.75
CA ALA A 452 17.24 -21.41 1.27
C ALA A 452 16.65 -21.29 2.67
N GLU A 453 17.51 -21.10 3.66
CA GLU A 453 17.16 -20.82 5.05
C GLU A 453 16.98 -19.31 5.25
N ILE A 454 15.76 -18.88 5.57
CA ILE A 454 15.41 -17.48 5.83
C ILE A 454 15.23 -17.26 7.33
N GLU A 455 15.85 -16.21 7.85
CA GLU A 455 15.75 -15.78 9.25
C GLU A 455 14.98 -14.47 9.35
N PHE A 456 13.78 -14.57 9.91
CA PHE A 456 12.88 -13.45 10.17
C PHE A 456 13.12 -12.88 11.58
N ALA A 457 12.51 -11.73 11.89
CA ALA A 457 12.59 -11.10 13.21
C ALA A 457 12.16 -12.04 14.36
N ALA A 458 11.25 -12.99 14.09
CA ALA A 458 10.89 -14.08 15.01
C ALA A 458 10.53 -15.35 14.22
N GLY A 459 11.51 -16.23 14.03
CA GLY A 459 11.32 -17.53 13.37
C GLY A 459 12.23 -17.74 12.16
N ARG A 460 12.17 -18.95 11.61
CA ARG A 460 12.87 -19.35 10.37
C ARG A 460 11.93 -20.12 9.46
N SER A 461 12.18 -20.07 8.15
CA SER A 461 11.59 -21.01 7.19
C SER A 461 12.65 -21.52 6.20
N THR A 462 12.46 -22.75 5.75
CA THR A 462 13.24 -23.44 4.73
C THR A 462 12.46 -23.39 3.41
N HIS A 463 12.94 -22.60 2.46
CA HIS A 463 12.41 -22.50 1.11
C HIS A 463 13.28 -23.30 0.12
N ALA A 464 12.76 -23.57 -1.08
CA ALA A 464 13.55 -24.16 -2.17
C ALA A 464 13.61 -23.22 -3.39
N LEU A 465 14.80 -23.10 -3.97
CA LEU A 465 15.06 -22.34 -5.19
C LEU A 465 15.54 -23.30 -6.28
N TYR A 466 14.83 -23.34 -7.41
CA TYR A 466 15.20 -24.13 -8.58
C TYR A 466 15.74 -23.16 -9.62
N LEU A 467 17.05 -23.13 -9.80
CA LEU A 467 17.74 -22.12 -10.61
C LEU A 467 18.22 -22.71 -11.95
N HIS A 468 18.13 -21.90 -13.00
CA HIS A 468 18.70 -22.14 -14.32
C HIS A 468 19.43 -20.88 -14.78
N GLN A 469 20.73 -20.99 -15.05
CA GLN A 469 21.58 -19.83 -15.38
C GLN A 469 22.01 -19.85 -16.85
N GLN A 470 21.95 -18.68 -17.50
CA GLN A 470 22.47 -18.47 -18.85
C GLN A 470 23.30 -17.17 -18.87
N GLY A 471 24.62 -17.31 -18.90
CA GLY A 471 25.53 -16.17 -18.68
C GLY A 471 25.32 -15.60 -17.27
N GLY A 472 25.14 -14.29 -17.17
CA GLY A 472 24.78 -13.62 -15.92
C GLY A 472 23.28 -13.63 -15.58
N ALA A 473 22.40 -14.11 -16.47
CA ALA A 473 20.96 -14.13 -16.25
C ALA A 473 20.50 -15.43 -15.57
N ILE A 474 19.53 -15.34 -14.66
CA ILE A 474 18.96 -16.47 -13.93
C ILE A 474 17.44 -16.48 -14.09
N THR A 475 16.90 -17.65 -14.40
CA THR A 475 15.46 -17.96 -14.36
C THR A 475 15.23 -19.17 -13.46
N GLY A 476 13.99 -19.40 -13.04
CA GLY A 476 13.71 -20.50 -12.13
C GLY A 476 12.37 -20.41 -11.43
N SER A 477 12.23 -21.16 -10.35
CA SER A 477 11.10 -21.08 -9.44
C SER A 477 11.54 -21.03 -7.97
N HIS A 478 10.67 -20.45 -7.15
CA HIS A 478 10.83 -20.30 -5.70
C HIS A 478 9.62 -20.92 -5.01
N GLN A 479 9.85 -22.04 -4.32
CA GLN A 479 8.90 -22.65 -3.40
C GLN A 479 9.06 -22.04 -2.01
N GLY A 480 8.05 -21.30 -1.55
CA GLY A 480 7.94 -20.92 -0.14
C GLY A 480 7.13 -21.95 0.65
N ASP A 481 6.70 -21.60 1.87
CA ASP A 481 5.91 -22.51 2.74
C ASP A 481 4.66 -23.11 2.05
N PHE A 482 3.93 -22.30 1.28
CA PHE A 482 2.61 -22.68 0.74
C PHE A 482 2.47 -22.63 -0.78
N VAL A 483 3.31 -21.85 -1.48
CA VAL A 483 3.15 -21.57 -2.91
C VAL A 483 4.48 -21.51 -3.64
N THR A 484 4.49 -22.08 -4.85
CA THR A 484 5.54 -21.87 -5.84
C THR A 484 5.33 -20.54 -6.57
N ARG A 485 6.41 -19.86 -6.93
CA ARG A 485 6.40 -18.60 -7.70
C ARG A 485 7.48 -18.65 -8.77
N ASP A 486 7.26 -17.98 -9.89
CA ASP A 486 8.33 -17.69 -10.85
C ASP A 486 9.45 -16.88 -10.18
N LEU A 487 10.69 -17.19 -10.54
CA LEU A 487 11.88 -16.50 -10.07
C LEU A 487 12.75 -16.06 -11.27
N ARG A 488 13.26 -14.84 -11.19
CA ARG A 488 14.21 -14.25 -12.15
C ARG A 488 15.30 -13.50 -11.41
N GLY A 489 16.48 -13.38 -11.98
CA GLY A 489 17.58 -12.68 -11.32
C GLY A 489 18.82 -12.52 -12.18
N SER A 490 19.89 -12.02 -11.56
CA SER A 490 21.21 -11.92 -12.16
C SER A 490 22.32 -12.29 -11.18
N LEU A 491 23.46 -12.73 -11.74
CA LEU A 491 24.73 -12.93 -11.06
C LEU A 491 25.80 -12.12 -11.78
N GLU A 492 26.41 -11.16 -11.07
CA GLU A 492 27.48 -10.29 -11.56
C GLU A 492 28.72 -10.49 -10.68
N GLY A 493 29.76 -11.15 -11.20
CA GLY A 493 30.82 -11.68 -10.36
C GLY A 493 30.25 -12.63 -9.29
N THR A 494 30.41 -12.29 -8.02
CA THR A 494 29.81 -13.02 -6.89
C THR A 494 28.50 -12.41 -6.37
N ALA A 495 28.09 -11.24 -6.88
CA ALA A 495 26.88 -10.55 -6.42
C ALA A 495 25.63 -11.13 -7.08
N LEU A 496 24.79 -11.77 -6.27
CA LEU A 496 23.54 -12.39 -6.69
C LEU A 496 22.34 -11.50 -6.32
N ARG A 497 21.42 -11.32 -7.26
CA ARG A 497 20.10 -10.76 -6.99
C ARG A 497 19.02 -11.63 -7.62
N LEU A 498 18.15 -12.23 -6.80
CA LEU A 498 16.99 -13.00 -7.25
C LEU A 498 15.70 -12.32 -6.80
N ARG A 499 14.69 -12.31 -7.67
CA ARG A 499 13.36 -11.79 -7.36
C ARG A 499 12.29 -12.82 -7.74
N SER A 500 11.32 -12.97 -6.85
CA SER A 500 10.09 -13.73 -7.09
C SER A 500 8.91 -12.95 -6.52
N ALA A 501 7.71 -13.12 -7.09
CA ALA A 501 6.51 -12.42 -6.64
C ALA A 501 5.26 -13.26 -6.85
N ARG A 502 4.26 -13.03 -5.99
CA ARG A 502 2.85 -13.39 -6.21
C ARG A 502 2.05 -12.09 -6.23
N GLY A 503 1.24 -11.88 -7.26
CA GLY A 503 0.49 -10.65 -7.46
C GLY A 503 -0.91 -10.67 -6.86
N GLU A 504 -1.49 -9.47 -6.74
CA GLU A 504 -2.76 -9.17 -6.09
C GLU A 504 -3.94 -9.97 -6.68
N GLU A 505 -3.83 -10.45 -7.92
CA GLU A 505 -4.82 -11.28 -8.61
C GLU A 505 -5.20 -12.57 -7.87
N TYR A 506 -4.43 -13.01 -6.87
CA TYR A 506 -4.78 -14.14 -6.01
C TYR A 506 -5.46 -13.75 -4.68
N GLY A 507 -5.70 -12.46 -4.46
CA GLY A 507 -6.13 -11.87 -3.19
C GLY A 507 -5.00 -11.62 -2.19
N ASP A 508 -3.76 -12.02 -2.51
CA ASP A 508 -2.58 -11.82 -1.66
C ASP A 508 -1.46 -11.21 -2.51
N ALA A 509 -0.58 -10.38 -1.95
CA ALA A 509 0.62 -9.92 -2.64
C ALA A 509 1.86 -10.16 -1.77
N LEU A 510 2.90 -10.77 -2.34
CA LEU A 510 4.16 -10.99 -1.64
C LEU A 510 5.31 -11.07 -2.64
N THR A 511 6.28 -10.16 -2.51
CA THR A 511 7.53 -10.16 -3.28
C THR A 511 8.68 -10.56 -2.36
N PHE A 512 9.61 -11.36 -2.88
CA PHE A 512 10.91 -11.62 -2.25
C PHE A 512 12.00 -11.11 -3.21
N THR A 513 12.86 -10.22 -2.73
CA THR A 513 14.07 -9.75 -3.41
C THR A 513 15.29 -10.21 -2.60
N PHE A 514 15.78 -11.39 -2.91
CA PHE A 514 17.00 -11.94 -2.34
C PHE A 514 18.21 -11.21 -2.92
N SER A 515 19.07 -10.67 -2.06
CA SER A 515 20.38 -10.11 -2.41
C SER A 515 21.45 -10.86 -1.64
N GLY A 516 22.56 -11.22 -2.25
CA GLY A 516 23.60 -11.98 -1.55
C GLY A 516 24.91 -12.16 -2.31
N THR A 517 25.87 -12.77 -1.64
CA THR A 517 27.18 -13.11 -2.19
C THR A 517 27.29 -14.62 -2.35
N VAL A 518 27.70 -15.08 -3.53
CA VAL A 518 28.03 -16.48 -3.83
C VAL A 518 29.44 -16.79 -3.33
N MET A 519 29.58 -17.89 -2.60
CA MET A 519 30.86 -18.48 -2.18
C MET A 519 30.76 -20.01 -2.29
N GLU A 520 31.35 -20.59 -3.35
CA GLU A 520 31.29 -22.03 -3.64
C GLU A 520 29.84 -22.56 -3.73
N ASP A 521 29.52 -23.61 -2.95
CA ASP A 521 28.17 -24.22 -2.83
C ASP A 521 27.26 -23.46 -1.83
N ARG A 522 27.62 -22.23 -1.42
CA ARG A 522 26.87 -21.43 -0.45
C ARG A 522 26.56 -20.01 -0.95
N ILE A 523 25.40 -19.52 -0.56
CA ILE A 523 24.98 -18.12 -0.73
C ILE A 523 24.63 -17.56 0.66
N SER A 524 24.87 -16.27 0.89
CA SER A 524 24.37 -15.54 2.06
C SER A 524 24.09 -14.07 1.75
N GLY A 525 23.10 -13.48 2.42
CA GLY A 525 22.83 -12.05 2.32
C GLY A 525 21.52 -11.59 2.95
N SER A 526 20.98 -10.50 2.41
CA SER A 526 19.74 -9.86 2.86
C SER A 526 18.56 -10.21 1.95
N LEU A 527 17.37 -10.15 2.53
CA LEU A 527 16.11 -10.37 1.86
C LEU A 527 15.22 -9.13 2.08
N ASP A 528 14.91 -8.44 1.00
CA ASP A 528 13.86 -7.43 0.95
C ASP A 528 12.51 -8.09 0.61
N MET A 529 11.44 -7.65 1.25
CA MET A 529 10.08 -8.16 1.04
C MET A 529 9.08 -7.04 0.71
N GLY A 530 9.55 -5.90 0.21
CA GLY A 530 8.70 -4.78 -0.18
C GLY A 530 8.20 -3.97 1.02
N GLU A 531 6.94 -4.16 1.41
CA GLU A 531 6.33 -3.41 2.53
C GLU A 531 6.55 -4.06 3.90
N TYR A 532 7.00 -5.32 3.93
CA TYR A 532 7.31 -6.05 5.17
C TYR A 532 8.74 -5.76 5.65
N LEU A 533 9.02 -6.06 6.92
CA LEU A 533 10.36 -5.97 7.48
C LEU A 533 11.34 -6.87 6.71
N GLY A 534 12.57 -6.37 6.51
CA GLY A 534 13.65 -7.16 5.91
C GLY A 534 14.05 -8.36 6.76
N ALA A 535 14.68 -9.33 6.11
CA ALA A 535 15.18 -10.57 6.70
C ALA A 535 16.62 -10.85 6.25
N THR A 536 17.28 -11.84 6.84
CA THR A 536 18.52 -12.41 6.31
C THR A 536 18.25 -13.80 5.75
N TRP A 537 19.12 -14.26 4.86
CA TRP A 537 19.01 -15.61 4.31
C TRP A 537 20.39 -16.21 4.02
N THR A 538 20.42 -17.54 4.00
CA THR A 538 21.53 -18.31 3.43
C THR A 538 20.99 -19.43 2.57
N ALA A 539 21.73 -19.87 1.57
CA ALA A 539 21.35 -21.01 0.76
C ALA A 539 22.52 -21.97 0.58
N THR A 540 22.21 -23.26 0.48
CA THR A 540 23.17 -24.32 0.17
C THR A 540 22.70 -25.13 -1.03
N ARG A 541 23.62 -25.48 -1.92
CA ARG A 541 23.30 -26.34 -3.07
C ARG A 541 22.97 -27.75 -2.58
N LYS A 542 21.83 -28.29 -3.03
CA LYS A 542 21.48 -29.68 -2.78
C LYS A 542 22.37 -30.56 -3.64
N ARG A 543 23.14 -31.45 -3.00
CA ARG A 543 23.95 -32.45 -3.71
C ARG A 543 23.03 -33.59 -4.17
N ALA A 544 23.24 -34.03 -5.41
CA ALA A 544 22.52 -35.14 -6.04
C ALA A 544 22.88 -36.50 -5.40
#